data_AF-H8H0F0-F1
#
_entry.id   AF-H8H0F0-F1
#
_cell.length_a   1.000
_cell.length_b   1.000
_cell.length_c   1.000
_cell.angle_alpha   90.00
_cell.angle_beta   90.00
_cell.angle_gamma   90.00
#
_symmetry.space_group_name_H-M   'P 1'
#
loop_
_entity.id
_entity.type
_entity.pdbx_description
1 polymer ?
#
loop_
_entity_poly.entity_id
_entity_poly.type
_entity_poly.pdbx_seq_one_letter_code
_entity_poly.pdbx_strand_id
1 'polypeptide(L)'
;MTDALDRGTVPAGPLASEVAAVTGGLDWDTLRAFVYGPPGASALARLAPAVARAAQSGDPVARNIQAEAALALADLAHRVQAQLGAQGHGPLPVVATGGALRAPGLADELRRACPGVTVQWRDHAAAAAEYAVRLLPPP
;
A
#
# COMPACT_ATOMS: atom_id res chain seq x y z
N MET A 1 11.86 13.58 7.60
CA MET A 1 11.55 14.08 6.24
C MET A 1 10.63 15.30 6.32
N THR A 2 9.52 15.21 7.07
CA THR A 2 8.58 16.31 7.34
C THR A 2 9.25 17.53 7.98
N ASP A 3 10.08 17.34 9.00
CA ASP A 3 10.72 18.46 9.72
C ASP A 3 11.63 19.32 8.83
N ALA A 4 12.17 18.74 7.75
CA ALA A 4 12.99 19.48 6.78
C ALA A 4 12.12 20.36 5.87
N LEU A 5 10.99 19.82 5.38
CA LEU A 5 10.01 20.58 4.60
C LEU A 5 9.40 21.72 5.41
N ASP A 6 9.10 21.48 6.70
CA ASP A 6 8.56 22.49 7.61
C ASP A 6 9.55 23.65 7.86
N ARG A 7 10.85 23.40 7.67
CA ARG A 7 11.92 24.42 7.72
C ARG A 7 12.26 25.03 6.35
N GLY A 8 11.51 24.70 5.30
CA GLY A 8 11.80 25.16 3.93
C GLY A 8 13.07 24.54 3.32
N THR A 9 13.57 23.44 3.88
CA THR A 9 14.73 22.72 3.37
C THR A 9 14.27 21.52 2.54
N VAL A 10 14.81 21.37 1.33
CA VAL A 10 14.52 20.21 0.48
C VAL A 10 15.10 18.96 1.16
N PRO A 11 14.28 17.94 1.49
CA PRO A 11 14.79 16.71 2.08
C PRO A 11 15.77 16.01 1.16
N ALA A 12 16.84 15.47 1.72
CA ALA A 12 17.79 14.62 1.01
C ALA A 12 17.57 13.14 1.37
N GLY A 13 18.08 12.24 0.53
CA GLY A 13 18.09 10.79 0.77
C GLY A 13 17.27 9.99 -0.25
N PRO A 14 17.26 8.65 -0.13
CA PRO A 14 16.61 7.78 -1.10
C PRO A 14 15.10 8.02 -1.21
N LEU A 15 14.40 8.20 -0.08
CA LEU A 15 12.95 8.47 -0.11
C LEU A 15 12.64 9.79 -0.81
N ALA A 16 13.38 10.85 -0.51
CA ALA A 16 13.21 12.14 -1.15
C ALA A 16 13.43 12.06 -2.66
N SER A 17 14.49 11.37 -3.09
CA SER A 17 14.82 11.20 -4.51
C SER A 17 13.74 10.41 -5.25
N GLU A 18 13.24 9.33 -4.65
CA GLU A 18 12.20 8.48 -5.23
C GLU A 18 10.85 9.19 -5.31
N VAL A 19 10.48 9.97 -4.29
CA VAL A 19 9.26 10.79 -4.31
C VAL A 19 9.38 11.88 -5.37
N ALA A 20 10.50 12.60 -5.42
CA ALA A 20 10.74 13.66 -6.41
C ALA A 20 10.61 13.14 -7.84
N ALA A 21 11.09 11.92 -8.11
CA ALA A 21 10.98 11.29 -9.42
C ALA A 21 9.52 10.99 -9.82
N VAL A 22 8.62 10.77 -8.86
CA VAL A 22 7.19 10.52 -9.13
C VAL A 22 6.37 11.81 -9.21
N THR A 23 6.68 12.79 -8.36
CA THR A 23 5.92 14.04 -8.24
C THR A 23 6.41 15.14 -9.17
N GLY A 24 7.65 15.04 -9.67
CA GLY A 24 8.31 16.07 -10.48
C GLY A 24 9.03 17.15 -9.65
N GLY A 25 9.04 17.02 -8.32
CA GLY A 25 9.58 18.00 -7.40
C GLY A 25 9.10 17.80 -5.96
N LEU A 26 9.80 18.41 -5.01
CA LEU A 26 9.47 18.33 -3.58
C LEU A 26 9.05 19.68 -2.99
N ASP A 27 8.92 20.71 -3.81
CA ASP A 27 8.37 21.99 -3.37
C ASP A 27 6.88 21.85 -3.07
N TRP A 28 6.37 22.76 -2.22
CA TRP A 28 5.01 22.69 -1.72
C TRP A 28 3.96 22.74 -2.84
N ASP A 29 4.16 23.58 -3.87
CA ASP A 29 3.19 23.73 -4.95
C ASP A 29 3.11 22.45 -5.78
N THR A 30 4.26 21.83 -6.09
CA THR A 30 4.33 20.54 -6.78
C THR A 30 3.67 19.43 -5.98
N LEU A 31 4.00 19.29 -4.70
CA LEU A 31 3.41 18.25 -3.84
C LEU A 31 1.90 18.46 -3.65
N ARG A 32 1.47 19.70 -3.43
CA ARG A 32 0.04 20.06 -3.32
C ARG A 32 -0.70 19.73 -4.61
N ALA A 33 -0.15 20.09 -5.76
CA ALA A 33 -0.75 19.80 -7.06
C ALA A 33 -0.84 18.29 -7.32
N PHE A 34 0.19 17.52 -6.94
CA PHE A 34 0.18 16.06 -7.07
C PHE A 34 -0.91 15.40 -6.21
N VAL A 35 -1.09 15.86 -4.96
CA VAL A 35 -2.02 15.24 -4.00
C VAL A 35 -3.47 15.67 -4.24
N TYR A 36 -3.69 16.95 -4.51
CA TYR A 36 -5.03 17.54 -4.58
C TYR A 36 -5.51 17.83 -6.01
N GLY A 37 -4.61 17.82 -7.00
CA GLY A 37 -4.99 17.89 -8.42
C GLY A 37 -5.58 16.57 -8.92
N PRO A 38 -6.26 16.53 -10.08
CA PRO A 38 -6.78 15.30 -10.66
C PRO A 38 -5.66 14.25 -10.86
N PRO A 39 -5.86 12.96 -10.53
CA PRO A 39 -7.09 12.26 -10.12
C PRO A 39 -7.39 12.28 -8.60
N GLY A 40 -6.80 13.22 -7.85
CA GLY A 40 -7.01 13.43 -6.42
C GLY A 40 -6.21 12.46 -5.55
N ALA A 41 -6.74 12.13 -4.37
CA ALA A 41 -6.08 11.28 -3.38
C ALA A 41 -5.66 9.90 -3.91
N SER A 42 -6.27 9.40 -5.00
CA SER A 42 -5.83 8.18 -5.69
C SER A 42 -4.41 8.28 -6.25
N ALA A 43 -3.90 9.49 -6.51
CA ALA A 43 -2.52 9.73 -6.92
C ALA A 43 -1.50 9.32 -5.86
N LEU A 44 -1.85 9.40 -4.57
CA LEU A 44 -0.96 8.98 -3.47
C LEU A 44 -0.60 7.49 -3.56
N ALA A 45 -1.50 6.65 -4.06
CA ALA A 45 -1.22 5.23 -4.25
C ALA A 45 -0.04 4.99 -5.22
N ARG A 46 0.24 5.93 -6.13
CA ARG A 46 1.38 5.87 -7.05
C ARG A 46 2.73 6.06 -6.35
N LEU A 47 2.75 6.55 -5.11
CA LEU A 47 3.97 6.67 -4.31
C LEU A 47 4.39 5.34 -3.66
N ALA A 48 3.48 4.35 -3.56
CA ALA A 48 3.79 3.09 -2.89
C ALA A 48 5.03 2.36 -3.48
N PRO A 49 5.21 2.27 -4.82
CA PRO A 49 6.44 1.71 -5.39
C PRO A 49 7.70 2.53 -5.08
N ALA A 50 7.60 3.86 -5.02
CA ALA A 50 8.72 4.74 -4.67
C ALA A 50 9.17 4.54 -3.22
N VAL A 51 8.21 4.46 -2.29
CA VAL A 51 8.47 4.12 -0.88
C VAL A 51 9.14 2.74 -0.78
N ALA A 52 8.64 1.75 -1.53
CA ALA A 52 9.24 0.42 -1.52
C ALA A 52 10.69 0.40 -2.00
N ARG A 53 11.03 1.13 -3.08
CA ARG A 53 12.41 1.24 -3.56
C ARG A 53 13.30 1.95 -2.55
N ALA A 54 12.82 3.04 -1.95
CA ALA A 54 13.58 3.75 -0.91
C ALA A 54 13.88 2.86 0.31
N ALA A 55 12.91 2.06 0.76
CA ALA A 55 13.09 1.14 1.87
C ALA A 55 14.12 0.03 1.56
N GLN A 56 14.11 -0.49 0.32
CA GLN A 56 15.12 -1.44 -0.17
C GLN A 56 16.52 -0.81 -0.21
N SER A 57 16.61 0.46 -0.58
CA SER A 57 17.85 1.25 -0.53
C SER A 57 18.31 1.64 0.87
N GLY A 58 17.61 1.19 1.93
CA GLY A 58 18.02 1.41 3.31
C GLY A 58 17.45 2.66 3.97
N ASP A 59 16.53 3.36 3.32
CA ASP A 59 15.93 4.56 3.90
C ASP A 59 15.08 4.22 5.15
N PRO A 60 15.42 4.77 6.33
CA PRO A 60 14.74 4.41 7.57
C PRO A 60 13.30 4.94 7.64
N VAL A 61 13.02 6.08 7.01
CA VAL A 61 11.66 6.66 6.96
C VAL A 61 10.78 5.79 6.08
N ALA A 62 11.30 5.38 4.91
CA ALA A 62 10.56 4.51 4.00
C ALA A 62 10.24 3.15 4.63
N ARG A 63 11.18 2.56 5.38
CA ARG A 63 10.94 1.33 6.16
C ARG A 63 9.87 1.53 7.22
N ASN A 64 9.91 2.63 7.95
CA ASN A 64 8.90 2.95 8.95
C ASN A 64 7.50 3.09 8.33
N ILE A 65 7.38 3.75 7.18
CA ILE A 65 6.11 3.85 6.43
C ILE A 65 5.55 2.46 6.08
N GLN A 66 6.40 1.53 5.64
CA GLN A 66 5.96 0.17 5.33
C GLN A 66 5.49 -0.60 6.58
N ALA A 67 6.19 -0.45 7.70
CA ALA A 67 5.81 -1.05 8.98
C ALA A 67 4.48 -0.50 9.49
N GLU A 68 4.29 0.82 9.50
CA GLU A 68 3.04 1.46 9.90
C GLU A 68 1.88 1.06 8.99
N ALA A 69 2.10 0.99 7.68
CA ALA A 69 1.08 0.52 6.74
C ALA A 69 0.66 -0.93 7.01
N ALA A 70 1.62 -1.82 7.27
CA ALA A 70 1.34 -3.21 7.63
C ALA A 70 0.53 -3.34 8.92
N LEU A 71 0.88 -2.56 9.96
CA LEU A 71 0.14 -2.53 11.23
C LEU A 71 -1.29 -2.02 11.04
N ALA A 72 -1.48 -0.95 10.27
CA ALA A 72 -2.82 -0.42 9.99
C ALA A 72 -3.69 -1.42 9.21
N LEU A 73 -3.11 -2.13 8.24
CA LEU A 73 -3.81 -3.18 7.50
C LEU A 73 -4.17 -4.38 8.39
N ALA A 74 -3.28 -4.78 9.29
CA ALA A 74 -3.53 -5.84 10.26
C ALA A 74 -4.65 -5.45 11.24
N ASP A 75 -4.63 -4.23 11.77
CA ASP A 75 -5.69 -3.71 12.65
C ASP A 75 -7.05 -3.70 11.95
N LEU A 76 -7.10 -3.25 10.68
CA LEU A 76 -8.33 -3.31 9.88
C LEU A 76 -8.83 -4.75 9.72
N ALA A 77 -7.95 -5.70 9.39
CA ALA A 77 -8.32 -7.10 9.25
C ALA A 77 -8.89 -7.68 10.56
N HIS A 78 -8.25 -7.40 11.69
CA HIS A 78 -8.71 -7.86 13.00
C HIS A 78 -10.07 -7.25 13.39
N ARG A 79 -10.29 -5.96 13.12
CA ARG A 79 -11.59 -5.32 13.36
C ARG A 79 -12.70 -5.95 12.55
N VAL A 80 -12.46 -6.20 11.26
CA VAL A 80 -13.44 -6.85 10.38
C VAL A 80 -13.74 -8.28 10.86
N GLN A 81 -12.71 -9.07 11.21
CA GLN A 81 -12.90 -10.41 11.77
C GLN A 81 -13.71 -10.39 13.08
N ALA A 82 -13.39 -9.47 13.99
CA ALA A 82 -14.11 -9.33 15.27
C ALA A 82 -15.58 -8.97 15.04
N GLN A 83 -15.86 -8.05 14.11
CA GLN A 83 -17.22 -7.65 13.75
C GLN A 83 -18.03 -8.82 13.17
N LEU A 84 -17.46 -9.61 12.27
CA LEU A 84 -18.13 -10.77 11.69
C LEU A 84 -18.31 -11.90 12.71
N GLY A 85 -17.32 -12.08 13.61
CA GLY A 85 -17.41 -13.02 14.72
C GLY A 85 -18.55 -12.70 15.69
N ALA A 86 -18.75 -11.41 16.01
CA ALA A 86 -19.86 -10.95 16.83
C ALA A 86 -21.24 -11.22 16.19
N GLN A 87 -21.28 -11.42 14.87
CA GLN A 87 -22.47 -11.79 14.11
C GLN A 87 -22.65 -13.32 13.98
N GLY A 88 -21.88 -14.11 14.71
CA GLY A 88 -21.97 -15.57 14.73
C GLY A 88 -21.20 -16.29 13.63
N HIS A 89 -20.37 -15.58 12.86
CA HIS A 89 -19.47 -16.21 11.90
C HIS A 89 -18.26 -16.81 12.63
N GLY A 90 -17.79 -17.98 12.18
CA GLY A 90 -16.53 -18.57 12.66
C GLY A 90 -15.30 -17.75 12.25
N PRO A 91 -14.09 -18.14 12.68
CA PRO A 91 -12.86 -17.47 12.26
C PRO A 91 -12.70 -17.52 10.74
N LEU A 92 -12.65 -16.34 10.11
CA LEU A 92 -12.54 -16.21 8.65
C LEU A 92 -11.07 -15.98 8.25
N PRO A 93 -10.59 -16.63 7.17
CA PRO A 93 -9.24 -16.42 6.68
C PRO A 93 -9.07 -15.00 6.12
N VAL A 94 -7.89 -14.41 6.33
CA VAL A 94 -7.51 -13.11 5.76
C VAL A 94 -6.60 -13.34 4.57
N VAL A 95 -7.01 -12.83 3.41
CA VAL A 95 -6.19 -12.83 2.19
C VAL A 95 -5.87 -11.39 1.82
N ALA A 96 -4.58 -11.04 1.83
CA ALA A 96 -4.10 -9.74 1.44
C ALA A 96 -3.70 -9.76 -0.04
N THR A 97 -4.34 -8.90 -0.83
CA THR A 97 -4.10 -8.76 -2.28
C THR A 97 -3.82 -7.32 -2.69
N GLY A 98 -3.31 -7.11 -3.90
CA GLY A 98 -3.10 -5.78 -4.49
C GLY A 98 -1.66 -5.48 -4.89
N GLY A 99 -1.48 -4.45 -5.71
CA GLY A 99 -0.18 -4.11 -6.31
C GLY A 99 0.90 -3.72 -5.30
N ALA A 100 0.53 -3.10 -4.18
CA ALA A 100 1.47 -2.69 -3.13
C ALA A 100 2.20 -3.88 -2.47
N LEU A 101 1.54 -5.04 -2.40
CA LEU A 101 2.09 -6.27 -1.81
C LEU A 101 3.09 -6.97 -2.72
N ARG A 102 3.32 -6.47 -3.95
CA ARG A 102 4.43 -6.91 -4.80
C ARG A 102 5.79 -6.48 -4.24
N ALA A 103 5.82 -5.45 -3.39
CA ALA A 103 7.03 -5.08 -2.67
C ALA A 103 7.25 -6.06 -1.50
N PRO A 104 8.37 -6.79 -1.46
CA PRO A 104 8.61 -7.80 -0.43
C PRO A 104 8.57 -7.20 0.99
N GLY A 105 9.11 -5.98 1.18
CA GLY A 105 9.13 -5.31 2.48
C GLY A 105 7.75 -5.17 3.12
N LEU A 106 6.74 -4.71 2.38
CA LEU A 106 5.37 -4.55 2.92
C LEU A 106 4.72 -5.92 3.19
N ALA A 107 4.91 -6.89 2.30
CA ALA A 107 4.39 -8.24 2.49
C ALA A 107 4.97 -8.91 3.75
N ASP A 108 6.26 -8.72 4.01
CA ASP A 108 6.94 -9.29 5.17
C ASP A 108 6.54 -8.59 6.47
N GLU A 109 6.39 -7.27 6.46
CA GLU A 109 5.82 -6.54 7.60
C GLU A 109 4.37 -6.98 7.87
N LEU A 110 3.56 -7.17 6.83
CA LEU A 110 2.16 -7.60 7.00
C LEU A 110 2.04 -9.01 7.56
N ARG A 111 2.90 -9.95 7.12
CA ARG A 111 2.94 -11.30 7.71
C ARG A 111 3.32 -11.29 9.19
N ARG A 112 4.19 -10.37 9.60
CA ARG A 112 4.54 -10.17 11.01
C ARG A 112 3.39 -9.55 11.80
N ALA A 113 2.73 -8.53 11.24
CA ALA A 113 1.66 -7.81 11.91
C ALA A 113 0.33 -8.60 11.98
N CYS A 114 0.08 -9.49 11.01
CA CYS A 114 -1.16 -10.28 10.94
C CYS A 114 -0.83 -11.78 10.76
N PRO A 115 -0.55 -12.51 11.86
CA PRO A 115 -0.26 -13.94 11.78
C PRO A 115 -1.40 -14.73 11.10
N GLY A 116 -1.04 -15.60 10.16
CA GLY A 116 -2.01 -16.40 9.39
C GLY A 116 -2.58 -15.69 8.15
N VAL A 117 -2.19 -14.43 7.88
CA VAL A 117 -2.55 -13.77 6.62
C VAL A 117 -1.94 -14.52 5.43
N THR A 118 -2.76 -14.77 4.42
CA THR A 118 -2.27 -15.25 3.13
C THR A 118 -2.02 -14.06 2.23
N VAL A 119 -0.76 -13.77 1.91
CA VAL A 119 -0.42 -12.74 0.93
C VAL A 119 -0.45 -13.39 -0.45
N GLN A 120 -1.42 -13.00 -1.27
CA GLN A 120 -1.53 -13.48 -2.65
C GLN A 120 -1.58 -12.31 -3.61
N TRP A 121 -0.76 -12.39 -4.65
CA TRP A 121 -0.97 -11.56 -5.82
C TRP A 121 -1.86 -12.31 -6.80
N ARG A 122 -3.01 -11.74 -7.13
CA ARG A 122 -3.87 -12.19 -8.22
C ARG A 122 -4.09 -11.05 -9.19
N ASP A 123 -4.05 -11.37 -10.47
CA ASP A 123 -4.60 -10.47 -11.47
C ASP A 123 -6.13 -10.55 -11.39
N HIS A 124 -6.73 -9.54 -10.74
CA HIS A 124 -8.18 -9.48 -10.57
C HIS A 124 -8.93 -9.44 -11.90
N ALA A 125 -8.32 -8.92 -12.97
CA ALA A 125 -8.92 -8.93 -14.31
C ALA A 125 -8.93 -10.35 -14.90
N ALA A 126 -7.84 -11.12 -14.72
CA ALA A 126 -7.80 -12.52 -15.14
C ALA A 126 -8.80 -13.37 -14.35
N ALA A 127 -8.88 -13.20 -13.03
CA ALA A 127 -9.83 -13.94 -12.20
C ALA A 127 -11.30 -13.60 -12.55
N ALA A 128 -11.59 -12.33 -12.86
CA ALA A 128 -12.91 -11.91 -13.33
C ALA A 128 -13.25 -12.49 -14.71
N ALA A 129 -12.28 -12.53 -15.64
CA ALA A 129 -12.45 -13.12 -16.96
C ALA A 129 -12.73 -14.64 -16.88
N GLU A 130 -11.97 -15.37 -16.06
CA GLU A 130 -12.21 -16.80 -15.80
C GLU A 130 -13.60 -17.03 -15.19
N TYR A 131 -14.01 -16.17 -14.25
CA TYR A 131 -15.34 -16.25 -13.66
C TYR A 131 -16.45 -15.97 -14.68
N ALA A 132 -16.26 -14.98 -15.56
CA ALA A 132 -17.20 -14.67 -16.64
C ALA A 132 -17.36 -15.84 -17.62
N VAL A 133 -16.26 -16.52 -17.98
CA VAL A 133 -16.31 -17.73 -18.82
C VAL A 133 -17.13 -18.84 -18.17
N ARG A 134 -17.06 -19.00 -16.84
CA ARG A 134 -17.84 -20.02 -16.10
C ARG A 134 -19.33 -19.67 -15.95
N LEU A 135 -19.72 -18.41 -16.16
CA LEU A 135 -21.11 -17.95 -16.11
C LEU A 135 -21.79 -17.95 -17.48
N LEU A 136 -21.03 -18.10 -18.57
CA LEU A 136 -21.61 -18.28 -19.90
C LEU A 136 -22.23 -19.70 -19.99
N PRO A 137 -23.47 -19.84 -20.49
CA PRO A 137 -24.05 -21.15 -20.72
C PRO A 137 -23.20 -21.93 -21.74
N PRO A 138 -23.14 -23.27 -21.65
CA PRO A 138 -22.40 -24.07 -22.61
C PRO A 138 -22.94 -23.85 -24.04
N PRO A 139 -22.08 -23.99 -25.07
CA PRO A 139 -22.47 -23.80 -26.46
C PRO A 139 -23.52 -24.81 -26.93
#